data_AF-A0A7R9XZ56-F1
#
_entry.id   AF-A0A7R9XZ56-F1
#
_cell.length_a   1.000
_cell.length_b   1.000
_cell.length_c   1.000
_cell.angle_alpha   90.00
_cell.angle_beta   90.00
_cell.angle_gamma   90.00
#
_symmetry.space_group_name_H-M   'P 1'
#
loop_
_entity.id
_entity.type
_entity.pdbx_description
1 polymer ?
#
loop_
_entity_poly.entity_id
_entity_poly.type
_entity_poly.pdbx_seq_one_letter_code
_entity_poly.pdbx_strand_id
1 'polypeptide(L)'
;GEWMRSPAAETCVPERGIDVKPFMRLLLVQALRPDRLESAMTSFVCDQLGVESIAPPPLSLSRVCEEASCTSPALFIVTPGSDPSQELEEHALKARGNGRYHQLAMGQGQAEEAMRLLVDCARDGDWLCLKNLHLVVAWLPTLEKEIYVLKPHADFRLFLTSEAHAKFPSSLLEGCLKITYEAPPGLKRNVSRTYETWSQQYIADGSPLRAKLLFLLAWFHAV
;
A
#
# COMPACT_ATOMS: atom_id res chain seq x y z
N GLY A 1 -30.85 -24.77 17.17
CA GLY A 1 -31.04 -25.31 15.81
C GLY A 1 -29.70 -25.57 15.17
N GLU A 2 -29.61 -26.54 14.25
CA GLU A 2 -28.36 -26.97 13.60
C GLU A 2 -27.58 -25.82 12.95
N TRP A 3 -28.27 -24.84 12.37
CA TRP A 3 -27.66 -23.64 11.78
C TRP A 3 -26.80 -22.82 12.76
N MET A 4 -27.26 -22.58 13.99
CA MET A 4 -26.51 -21.81 14.99
C MET A 4 -25.18 -22.47 15.36
N ARG A 5 -25.04 -23.78 15.17
CA ARG A 5 -23.83 -24.54 15.46
C ARG A 5 -22.93 -24.73 14.22
N SER A 6 -23.38 -24.29 13.05
CA SER A 6 -22.61 -24.44 11.81
C SER A 6 -21.37 -23.55 11.84
N PRO A 7 -20.19 -24.07 11.46
CA PRO A 7 -18.99 -23.25 11.28
C PRO A 7 -19.10 -22.34 10.04
N ALA A 8 -20.06 -22.59 9.13
CA ALA A 8 -20.32 -21.79 7.94
C ALA A 8 -21.79 -21.32 7.92
N ALA A 9 -22.25 -20.71 9.02
CA ALA A 9 -23.66 -20.30 9.17
C ALA A 9 -24.09 -19.27 8.10
N GLU A 10 -23.16 -18.48 7.57
CA GLU A 10 -23.42 -17.50 6.52
C GLU A 10 -23.88 -18.12 5.19
N THR A 11 -23.51 -19.36 4.88
CA THR A 11 -23.85 -20.03 3.62
C THR A 11 -25.11 -20.88 3.71
N CYS A 12 -25.60 -21.17 4.92
CA CYS A 12 -26.71 -22.12 5.15
C CYS A 12 -27.87 -21.53 5.96
N VAL A 13 -28.16 -20.23 5.78
CA VAL A 13 -29.28 -19.54 6.44
C VAL A 13 -30.61 -20.28 6.16
N PRO A 14 -31.40 -20.68 7.17
CA PRO A 14 -32.58 -21.51 6.94
C PRO A 14 -33.70 -20.73 6.23
N GLU A 15 -34.05 -21.16 5.02
CA GLU A 15 -35.16 -20.61 4.23
C GLU A 15 -36.46 -21.38 4.54
N ARG A 16 -37.02 -21.22 5.75
CA ARG A 16 -38.27 -21.91 6.16
C ARG A 16 -39.52 -21.26 5.55
N GLY A 17 -39.64 -21.24 4.23
CA GLY A 17 -40.83 -20.76 3.50
C GLY A 17 -41.00 -19.23 3.49
N ILE A 18 -39.96 -18.49 3.88
CA ILE A 18 -39.88 -17.04 3.77
C ILE A 18 -38.80 -16.74 2.73
N ASP A 19 -39.13 -15.92 1.74
CA ASP A 19 -38.14 -15.38 0.81
C ASP A 19 -37.25 -14.39 1.55
N VAL A 20 -36.12 -14.90 2.08
CA VAL A 20 -35.16 -14.08 2.80
C VAL A 20 -34.25 -13.39 1.79
N LYS A 21 -34.51 -12.09 1.58
CA LYS A 21 -33.66 -11.25 0.74
C LYS A 21 -32.21 -11.27 1.23
N PRO A 22 -31.20 -11.16 0.34
CA PRO A 22 -29.78 -11.25 0.71
C PRO A 22 -29.38 -10.35 1.91
N PHE A 23 -29.88 -9.11 1.96
CA PHE A 23 -29.62 -8.21 3.09
C PHE A 23 -30.26 -8.69 4.40
N MET A 24 -31.44 -9.30 4.35
CA MET A 24 -32.08 -9.87 5.54
C MET A 24 -31.30 -11.07 6.09
N ARG A 25 -30.64 -11.85 5.22
CA ARG A 25 -29.72 -12.93 5.66
C ARG A 25 -28.56 -12.35 6.47
N LEU A 26 -28.01 -11.21 6.04
CA LEU A 26 -26.96 -10.50 6.78
C LEU A 26 -27.43 -10.07 8.17
N LEU A 27 -28.64 -9.50 8.28
CA LEU A 27 -29.22 -9.09 9.56
C LEU A 27 -29.45 -10.28 10.51
N LEU A 28 -29.84 -11.44 9.98
CA LEU A 28 -29.97 -12.67 10.77
C LEU A 28 -28.63 -13.17 11.28
N VAL A 29 -27.58 -13.14 10.45
CA VAL A 29 -26.21 -13.48 10.87
C VAL A 29 -25.72 -12.48 11.93
N GLN A 30 -25.93 -11.17 11.73
CA GLN A 30 -25.58 -10.14 12.71
C GLN A 30 -26.24 -10.38 14.07
N ALA A 31 -27.53 -10.72 14.08
CA ALA A 31 -28.30 -10.91 15.31
C ALA A 31 -27.97 -12.22 16.04
N LEU A 32 -27.65 -13.29 15.31
CA LEU A 32 -27.58 -14.64 15.88
C LEU A 32 -26.17 -15.27 15.84
N ARG A 33 -25.29 -14.80 14.95
CA ARG A 33 -23.91 -15.28 14.73
C ARG A 33 -22.97 -14.12 14.32
N PRO A 34 -22.78 -13.12 15.19
CA PRO A 34 -21.93 -11.96 14.88
C PRO A 34 -20.47 -12.34 14.58
N ASP A 35 -20.01 -13.49 15.07
CA ASP A 35 -18.70 -14.09 14.74
C ASP A 35 -18.52 -14.44 13.26
N ARG A 36 -19.62 -14.62 12.51
CA ARG A 36 -19.62 -14.90 11.06
C ARG A 36 -19.97 -13.68 10.21
N LEU A 37 -20.16 -12.53 10.83
CA LEU A 37 -20.63 -11.34 10.12
C LEU A 37 -19.64 -10.88 9.05
N GLU A 38 -18.34 -10.94 9.31
CA GLU A 38 -17.30 -10.58 8.32
C GLU A 38 -17.36 -11.45 7.06
N SER A 39 -17.44 -12.77 7.21
CA SER A 39 -17.58 -13.70 6.10
C SER A 39 -18.91 -13.51 5.37
N ALA A 40 -20.00 -13.28 6.11
CA ALA A 40 -21.32 -13.01 5.53
C ALA A 40 -21.36 -11.71 4.71
N MET A 41 -20.75 -10.63 5.22
CA MET A 41 -20.62 -9.36 4.50
C MET A 41 -19.77 -9.54 3.24
N THR A 42 -18.65 -10.25 3.36
CA THR A 42 -17.77 -10.53 2.22
C THR A 42 -18.51 -11.25 1.11
N SER A 43 -19.20 -12.35 1.42
CA SER A 43 -20.01 -13.10 0.45
C SER A 43 -21.11 -12.23 -0.14
N PHE A 44 -21.85 -11.50 0.70
CA PHE A 44 -22.92 -10.60 0.24
C PHE A 44 -22.41 -9.57 -0.76
N VAL A 45 -21.28 -8.90 -0.48
CA VAL A 45 -20.71 -7.91 -1.39
C VAL A 45 -20.22 -8.55 -2.69
N CYS A 46 -19.53 -9.70 -2.61
CA CYS A 46 -19.12 -10.47 -3.79
C CYS A 46 -20.32 -10.81 -4.69
N ASP A 47 -21.40 -11.32 -4.10
CA ASP A 47 -22.61 -11.70 -4.83
C ASP A 47 -23.32 -10.50 -5.47
N GLN A 48 -23.41 -9.36 -4.75
CA GLN A 48 -24.06 -8.15 -5.27
C GLN A 48 -23.24 -7.45 -6.37
N LEU A 49 -21.90 -7.48 -6.27
CA LEU A 49 -21.01 -6.86 -7.26
C LEU A 49 -20.63 -7.80 -8.41
N GLY A 50 -20.94 -9.10 -8.30
CA GLY A 50 -20.56 -10.11 -9.29
C GLY A 50 -19.04 -10.34 -9.35
N VAL A 51 -18.34 -10.19 -8.24
CA VAL A 51 -16.88 -10.37 -8.14
C VAL A 51 -16.55 -11.59 -7.31
N GLU A 52 -15.49 -12.32 -7.66
CA GLU A 52 -15.04 -13.49 -6.90
C GLU A 52 -14.46 -13.11 -5.53
N SER A 53 -13.87 -11.92 -5.42
CA SER A 53 -13.23 -11.44 -4.20
C SER A 53 -13.28 -9.91 -4.13
N ILE A 54 -13.49 -9.40 -2.92
CA ILE A 54 -13.34 -7.98 -2.58
C ILE A 54 -11.89 -7.62 -2.20
N ALA A 55 -10.98 -8.61 -2.14
CA ALA A 55 -9.58 -8.35 -1.86
C ALA A 55 -8.96 -7.56 -3.02
N PRO A 56 -8.23 -6.46 -2.74
CA PRO A 56 -7.58 -5.70 -3.79
C PRO A 56 -6.49 -6.54 -4.48
N PRO A 57 -6.19 -6.27 -5.75
CA PRO A 57 -5.07 -6.91 -6.43
C PRO A 57 -3.75 -6.57 -5.70
N PRO A 58 -2.72 -7.43 -5.82
CA PRO A 58 -1.40 -7.13 -5.26
C PRO A 58 -0.86 -5.81 -5.82
N LEU A 59 -0.28 -4.98 -4.94
CA LEU A 59 0.36 -3.74 -5.35
C LEU A 59 1.52 -4.03 -6.30
N SER A 60 1.59 -3.26 -7.39
CA SER A 60 2.67 -3.31 -8.37
C SER A 60 3.21 -1.90 -8.57
N LEU A 61 4.41 -1.63 -8.07
CA LEU A 61 5.04 -0.31 -8.20
C LEU A 61 5.25 0.10 -9.66
N SER A 62 5.47 -0.86 -10.57
CA SER A 62 5.58 -0.56 -12.00
C SER A 62 4.28 0.03 -12.55
N ARG A 63 3.13 -0.57 -12.21
CA ARG A 63 1.82 -0.03 -12.59
C ARG A 63 1.56 1.34 -11.98
N VAL A 64 1.92 1.53 -10.72
CA VAL A 64 1.81 2.85 -10.07
C VAL A 64 2.64 3.91 -10.79
N CYS A 65 3.87 3.58 -11.20
CA CYS A 65 4.72 4.49 -11.97
C CYS A 65 4.15 4.81 -13.36
N GLU A 66 3.47 3.85 -14.01
CA GLU A 66 2.81 4.02 -15.30
C GLU A 66 1.54 4.88 -15.21
N GLU A 67 0.74 4.68 -14.15
CA GLU A 67 -0.49 5.44 -13.89
C GLU A 67 -0.21 6.86 -13.36
N ALA A 68 0.91 7.06 -12.68
CA ALA A 68 1.36 8.39 -12.29
C ALA A 68 1.56 9.26 -13.53
N SER A 69 1.16 10.53 -13.44
CA SER A 69 1.33 11.50 -14.53
C SER A 69 2.21 12.66 -14.08
N CYS A 70 2.63 13.51 -15.03
CA CYS A 70 3.42 14.68 -14.70
C CYS A 70 2.64 15.73 -13.88
N THR A 71 1.30 15.72 -13.94
CA THR A 71 0.43 16.67 -13.23
C THR A 71 -0.28 16.07 -12.01
N SER A 72 -0.31 14.75 -11.88
CA SER A 72 -0.93 14.05 -10.74
C SER A 72 0.14 13.24 -10.01
N PRO A 73 0.66 13.73 -8.88
CA PRO A 73 1.64 13.02 -8.06
C PRO A 73 1.08 11.70 -7.51
N ALA A 74 1.97 10.75 -7.21
CA ALA A 74 1.63 9.52 -6.51
C ALA A 74 2.01 9.63 -5.03
N LEU A 75 1.02 9.51 -4.14
CA LEU A 75 1.18 9.54 -2.70
C LEU A 75 1.13 8.11 -2.13
N PHE A 76 2.27 7.67 -1.60
CA PHE A 76 2.41 6.46 -0.81
C PHE A 76 2.07 6.76 0.65
N ILE A 77 0.95 6.21 1.11
CA ILE A 77 0.56 6.17 2.51
C ILE A 77 1.28 4.98 3.13
N VAL A 78 2.33 5.26 3.89
CA VAL A 78 3.21 4.24 4.47
C VAL A 78 2.86 3.96 5.92
N THR A 79 3.05 2.71 6.34
CA THR A 79 3.12 2.35 7.76
C THR A 79 4.52 2.62 8.33
N PRO A 80 4.66 2.90 9.64
CA PRO A 80 5.97 3.05 10.26
C PRO A 80 6.89 1.86 9.94
N GLY A 81 8.08 2.14 9.42
CA GLY A 81 9.06 1.10 9.03
C GLY A 81 8.87 0.52 7.62
N SER A 82 7.89 0.98 6.84
CA SER A 82 7.79 0.70 5.41
C SER A 82 8.25 1.90 4.59
N ASP A 83 9.06 1.65 3.55
CA ASP A 83 9.61 2.70 2.70
C ASP A 83 9.70 2.20 1.24
N PRO A 84 8.92 2.77 0.30
CA PRO A 84 8.95 2.36 -1.10
C PRO A 84 10.15 2.96 -1.86
N SER A 85 10.96 3.84 -1.26
CA SER A 85 11.93 4.65 -2.01
C SER A 85 13.01 3.82 -2.72
N GLN A 86 13.45 2.70 -2.11
CA GLN A 86 14.43 1.82 -2.74
C GLN A 86 13.86 1.11 -3.96
N GLU A 87 12.65 0.55 -3.85
CA GLU A 87 12.00 -0.13 -4.97
C GLU A 87 11.65 0.85 -6.10
N LEU A 88 11.28 2.09 -5.76
CA LEU A 88 11.10 3.18 -6.73
C LEU A 88 12.40 3.53 -7.44
N GLU A 89 13.52 3.63 -6.72
CA GLU A 89 14.84 3.91 -7.29
C GLU A 89 15.30 2.80 -8.24
N GLU A 90 15.15 1.53 -7.85
CA GLU A 90 15.45 0.38 -8.70
C GLU A 90 14.58 0.35 -9.97
N HIS A 91 13.30 0.70 -9.83
CA HIS A 91 12.40 0.80 -10.97
C HIS A 91 12.77 1.97 -11.89
N ALA A 92 13.07 3.14 -11.33
CA ALA A 92 13.49 4.32 -12.08
C ALA A 92 14.80 4.06 -12.84
N LEU A 93 15.77 3.36 -12.22
CA LEU A 93 17.00 2.97 -12.87
C LEU A 93 16.75 2.10 -14.11
N LYS A 94 15.81 1.16 -14.03
CA LYS A 94 15.41 0.30 -15.16
C LYS A 94 14.63 1.07 -16.24
N ALA A 95 13.76 1.99 -15.85
CA ALA A 95 12.85 2.70 -16.75
C ALA A 95 13.49 3.94 -17.41
N ARG A 96 14.38 4.64 -16.71
CA ARG A 96 14.93 5.96 -17.10
C ARG A 96 16.45 6.00 -17.22
N GLY A 97 17.15 4.99 -16.71
CA GLY A 97 18.61 4.98 -16.63
C GLY A 97 19.16 5.71 -15.41
N ASN A 98 20.49 5.72 -15.28
CA ASN A 98 21.16 6.24 -14.11
C ASN A 98 21.07 7.77 -13.99
N GLY A 99 20.92 8.29 -12.77
CA GLY A 99 20.94 9.72 -12.48
C GLY A 99 19.67 10.52 -12.80
N ARG A 100 18.57 9.85 -13.17
CA ARG A 100 17.27 10.48 -13.49
C ARG A 100 16.22 10.37 -12.38
N TYR A 101 16.64 9.91 -11.20
CA TYR A 101 15.80 9.77 -10.02
C TYR A 101 16.48 10.49 -8.85
N HIS A 102 15.72 11.35 -8.20
CA HIS A 102 16.16 12.16 -7.07
C HIS A 102 15.24 11.89 -5.89
N GLN A 103 15.78 11.82 -4.68
CA GLN A 103 15.00 11.63 -3.47
C GLN A 103 15.46 12.57 -2.36
N LEU A 104 14.51 13.11 -1.61
CA LEU A 104 14.78 14.00 -0.48
C LEU A 104 13.90 13.63 0.71
N ALA A 105 14.51 13.38 1.86
CA ALA A 105 13.80 13.18 3.10
C ALA A 105 13.45 14.53 3.74
N MET A 106 12.15 14.76 3.97
CA MET A 106 11.71 16.01 4.57
C MET A 106 12.03 16.06 6.05
N GLY A 107 12.49 17.24 6.48
CA GLY A 107 12.83 17.56 7.85
C GLY A 107 13.05 19.07 7.99
N GLN A 108 13.55 19.49 9.15
CA GLN A 108 13.83 20.90 9.39
C GLN A 108 14.88 21.42 8.39
N GLY A 109 14.57 22.52 7.71
CA GLY A 109 15.47 23.18 6.75
C GLY A 109 15.49 22.59 5.34
N GLN A 110 14.72 21.54 5.05
CA GLN A 110 14.71 20.91 3.72
C GLN A 110 13.71 21.52 2.73
N ALA A 111 12.86 22.44 3.19
CA ALA A 111 11.79 23.03 2.38
C ALA A 111 12.31 23.77 1.14
N GLU A 112 13.39 24.56 1.28
CA GLU A 112 13.96 25.30 0.14
C GLU A 112 14.59 24.36 -0.89
N GLU A 113 15.33 23.35 -0.44
CA GLU A 113 15.94 22.34 -1.31
C GLU A 113 14.87 21.51 -2.03
N ALA A 114 13.80 21.13 -1.33
CA ALA A 114 12.67 20.40 -1.92
C ALA A 114 12.03 21.18 -3.08
N MET A 115 11.84 22.49 -2.91
CA MET A 115 11.29 23.37 -3.95
C MET A 115 12.23 23.49 -5.14
N ARG A 116 13.54 23.62 -4.89
CA ARG A 116 14.54 23.67 -5.96
C ARG A 116 14.52 22.37 -6.78
N LEU A 117 14.61 21.22 -6.11
CA LEU A 117 14.57 19.92 -6.76
C LEU A 117 13.27 19.70 -7.53
N LEU A 118 12.14 20.15 -6.98
CA LEU A 118 10.85 20.06 -7.66
C LEU A 118 10.87 20.80 -9.00
N VAL A 119 11.34 22.04 -9.02
CA VAL A 119 11.41 22.86 -10.24
C VAL A 119 12.40 22.27 -11.25
N ASP A 120 13.59 21.86 -10.78
CA ASP A 120 14.63 21.30 -11.66
C ASP A 120 14.19 19.96 -12.26
N CYS A 121 13.66 19.03 -11.46
CA CYS A 121 13.17 17.75 -11.97
C CYS A 121 11.96 17.94 -12.89
N ALA A 122 11.05 18.86 -12.57
CA ALA A 122 9.91 19.19 -13.41
C ALA A 122 10.34 19.73 -14.77
N ARG A 123 11.39 20.55 -14.82
CA ARG A 123 11.96 21.07 -16.08
C ARG A 123 12.64 19.96 -16.88
N ASP A 124 13.45 19.13 -16.23
CA ASP A 124 14.34 18.19 -16.90
C ASP A 124 13.66 16.83 -17.20
N GLY A 125 12.45 16.61 -16.66
CA GLY A 125 11.68 15.38 -16.84
C GLY A 125 12.20 14.20 -16.05
N ASP A 126 12.84 14.50 -14.92
CA ASP A 126 13.37 13.52 -13.98
C ASP A 126 12.33 13.14 -12.94
N TRP A 127 12.59 12.08 -12.18
CA TRP A 127 11.67 11.62 -11.15
C TRP A 127 12.12 12.15 -9.80
N LEU A 128 11.18 12.66 -9.00
CA LEU A 128 11.44 13.18 -7.67
C LEU A 128 10.62 12.43 -6.63
N CYS A 129 11.25 11.97 -5.55
CA CYS A 129 10.61 11.38 -4.39
C CYS A 129 10.82 12.25 -3.14
N LEU A 130 9.74 12.83 -2.61
CA LEU A 130 9.76 13.58 -1.35
C LEU A 130 9.26 12.67 -0.22
N LYS A 131 10.14 12.36 0.74
CA LYS A 131 9.88 11.39 1.80
C LYS A 131 9.44 12.06 3.10
N ASN A 132 8.65 11.35 3.91
CA ASN A 132 8.28 11.75 5.27
C ASN A 132 7.50 13.08 5.36
N LEU A 133 6.56 13.32 4.45
CA LEU A 133 5.77 14.57 4.41
C LEU A 133 4.98 14.85 5.69
N HIS A 134 4.57 13.80 6.42
CA HIS A 134 3.92 13.89 7.73
C HIS A 134 4.76 14.65 8.79
N LEU A 135 6.07 14.84 8.58
CA LEU A 135 6.92 15.64 9.46
C LEU A 135 6.85 17.15 9.18
N VAL A 136 6.35 17.56 8.01
CA VAL A 136 6.37 18.95 7.51
C VAL A 136 4.99 19.41 7.03
N VAL A 137 3.93 18.96 7.70
CA VAL A 137 2.53 19.16 7.26
C VAL A 137 2.15 20.63 7.07
N ALA A 138 2.72 21.53 7.87
CA ALA A 138 2.49 22.97 7.76
C ALA A 138 3.03 23.58 6.44
N TRP A 139 3.99 22.93 5.79
CA TRP A 139 4.59 23.37 4.53
C TRP A 139 3.87 22.82 3.28
N LEU A 140 3.08 21.74 3.42
CA LEU A 140 2.39 21.11 2.29
C LEU A 140 1.49 22.04 1.46
N PRO A 141 0.80 23.05 2.04
CA PRO A 141 0.05 24.03 1.24
C PRO A 141 0.94 24.85 0.29
N THR A 142 2.22 25.04 0.62
CA THR A 142 3.19 25.70 -0.26
C THR A 142 3.61 24.78 -1.39
N LEU A 143 3.91 23.52 -1.07
CA LEU A 143 4.21 22.49 -2.08
C LEU A 143 3.07 22.33 -3.09
N GLU A 144 1.83 22.24 -2.60
CA GLU A 144 0.63 22.08 -3.43
C GLU A 144 0.47 23.23 -4.44
N LYS A 145 0.63 24.48 -3.98
CA LYS A 145 0.57 25.66 -4.86
C LYS A 145 1.60 25.58 -5.97
N GLU A 146 2.81 25.14 -5.66
CA GLU A 146 3.86 24.99 -6.66
C GLU A 146 3.52 23.91 -7.68
N ILE A 147 3.08 22.73 -7.23
CA ILE A 147 2.65 21.64 -8.11
C ILE A 147 1.57 22.12 -9.08
N TYR A 148 0.63 22.96 -8.62
CA TYR A 148 -0.43 23.50 -9.45
C TYR A 148 0.04 24.53 -10.49
N VAL A 149 1.05 25.33 -10.16
CA VAL A 149 1.57 26.40 -11.05
C VAL A 149 2.59 25.85 -12.05
N LEU A 150 3.29 24.78 -11.70
CA LEU A 150 4.30 24.16 -12.53
C LEU A 150 3.73 23.68 -13.87
N LYS A 151 4.55 23.81 -14.91
CA LYS A 151 4.33 23.18 -16.23
C LYS A 151 5.39 22.11 -16.45
N PRO A 152 5.21 20.93 -15.85
CA PRO A 152 6.24 19.90 -15.85
C PRO A 152 6.40 19.25 -17.23
N HIS A 153 7.60 18.76 -17.50
CA HIS A 153 7.90 17.89 -18.63
C HIS A 153 7.00 16.63 -18.59
N ALA A 154 6.60 16.10 -19.75
CA ALA A 154 5.66 14.97 -19.84
C ALA A 154 6.14 13.71 -19.09
N ASP A 155 7.45 13.51 -19.04
CA ASP A 155 8.09 12.38 -18.34
C ASP A 155 8.29 12.58 -16.83
N PHE A 156 8.12 13.81 -16.33
CA PHE A 156 8.28 14.10 -14.91
C PHE A 156 7.33 13.23 -14.08
N ARG A 157 7.80 12.72 -12.95
CA ARG A 157 6.97 12.00 -11.98
C ARG A 157 7.32 12.48 -10.59
N LEU A 158 6.30 12.81 -9.81
CA LEU A 158 6.44 13.19 -8.41
C LEU A 158 5.86 12.08 -7.52
N PHE A 159 6.71 11.52 -6.68
CA PHE A 159 6.35 10.55 -5.67
C PHE A 159 6.44 11.19 -4.29
N LEU A 160 5.43 10.96 -3.46
CA LEU A 160 5.33 11.51 -2.12
C LEU A 160 5.19 10.35 -1.14
N THR A 161 5.93 10.34 -0.03
CA THR A 161 5.72 9.35 1.04
C THR A 161 5.28 10.02 2.33
N SER A 162 4.25 9.47 2.97
CA SER A 162 3.72 10.01 4.23
C SER A 162 3.06 8.93 5.06
N GLU A 163 3.26 8.97 6.38
CA GLU A 163 2.35 8.31 7.30
C GLU A 163 1.02 9.07 7.36
N ALA A 164 -0.01 8.42 7.88
CA ALA A 164 -1.31 9.04 8.09
C ALA A 164 -1.19 10.22 9.09
N HIS A 165 -1.70 11.39 8.70
CA HIS A 165 -1.65 12.58 9.54
C HIS A 165 -2.94 13.40 9.42
N ALA A 166 -3.58 13.72 10.55
CA ALA A 166 -4.91 14.36 10.57
C ALA A 166 -4.96 15.76 9.94
N LYS A 167 -3.83 16.47 9.90
CA LYS A 167 -3.73 17.82 9.30
C LYS A 167 -3.20 17.82 7.86
N PHE A 168 -3.04 16.65 7.23
CA PHE A 168 -2.59 16.58 5.85
C PHE A 168 -3.62 17.29 4.94
N PRO A 169 -3.22 18.19 4.02
CA PRO A 169 -4.16 18.96 3.20
C PRO A 169 -5.04 18.04 2.33
N SER A 170 -6.36 18.17 2.46
CA SER A 170 -7.33 17.37 1.68
C SER A 170 -7.24 17.65 0.19
N SER A 171 -6.97 18.89 -0.20
CA SER A 171 -6.83 19.31 -1.59
C SER A 171 -5.62 18.63 -2.27
N LEU A 172 -4.48 18.54 -1.57
CA LEU A 172 -3.33 17.75 -2.04
C LEU A 172 -3.69 16.26 -2.14
N LEU A 173 -4.44 15.69 -1.17
CA LEU A 173 -4.89 14.30 -1.23
C LEU A 173 -5.83 14.01 -2.41
N GLU A 174 -6.69 14.97 -2.79
CA GLU A 174 -7.59 14.85 -3.92
C GLU A 174 -6.83 14.87 -5.26
N GLY A 175 -5.78 15.70 -5.35
CA GLY A 175 -4.92 15.80 -6.53
C GLY A 175 -3.87 14.68 -6.70
N CYS A 176 -3.80 13.73 -5.77
CA CYS A 176 -2.85 12.62 -5.82
C CYS A 176 -3.52 11.28 -6.15
N LEU A 177 -2.78 10.44 -6.90
CA LEU A 177 -2.99 9.01 -6.89
C LEU A 177 -2.58 8.47 -5.52
N LYS A 178 -3.48 7.84 -4.79
CA LYS A 178 -3.24 7.36 -3.42
C LYS A 178 -2.98 5.87 -3.42
N ILE A 179 -1.87 5.48 -2.80
CA ILE A 179 -1.44 4.08 -2.70
C ILE A 179 -1.16 3.77 -1.24
N THR A 180 -1.81 2.75 -0.70
CA THR A 180 -1.42 2.20 0.60
C THR A 180 -0.22 1.29 0.40
N TYR A 181 0.91 1.63 1.02
CA TYR A 181 2.14 0.86 0.98
C TYR A 181 2.38 0.24 2.35
N GLU A 182 2.00 -1.03 2.46
CA GLU A 182 2.16 -1.82 3.67
C GLU A 182 3.14 -2.96 3.38
N ALA A 183 3.83 -3.43 4.42
CA ALA A 183 4.51 -4.72 4.30
C ALA A 183 3.45 -5.77 3.90
N PRO A 184 3.71 -6.61 2.87
CA PRO A 184 2.69 -7.48 2.32
C PRO A 184 2.07 -8.36 3.43
N PRO A 185 0.75 -8.33 3.62
CA PRO A 185 0.11 -9.11 4.66
C PRO A 185 0.29 -10.61 4.38
N GLY A 186 0.64 -11.36 5.42
CA GLY A 186 0.68 -12.81 5.40
C GLY A 186 2.01 -13.39 5.86
N LEU A 187 1.91 -14.28 6.84
CA LEU A 187 3.02 -15.02 7.45
C LEU A 187 3.95 -15.64 6.40
N LYS A 188 3.39 -16.22 5.32
CA LYS A 188 4.16 -16.80 4.23
C LYS A 188 5.02 -15.76 3.48
N ARG A 189 4.46 -14.59 3.18
CA ARG A 189 5.20 -13.52 2.47
C ARG A 189 6.27 -12.89 3.36
N ASN A 190 5.99 -12.71 4.65
CA ASN A 190 6.96 -12.21 5.62
C ASN A 190 8.15 -13.17 5.80
N VAL A 191 7.88 -14.48 5.85
CA VAL A 191 8.94 -15.51 5.85
C VAL A 191 9.73 -15.45 4.54
N SER A 192 9.06 -15.40 3.38
CA SER A 192 9.73 -15.31 2.07
C SER A 192 10.66 -14.09 1.97
N ARG A 193 10.22 -12.90 2.41
CA ARG A 193 11.05 -11.68 2.43
C ARG A 193 12.29 -11.83 3.31
N THR A 194 12.16 -12.50 4.46
CA THR A 194 13.31 -12.79 5.33
C THR A 194 14.31 -13.71 4.64
N TYR A 195 13.81 -14.71 3.92
CA TYR A 195 14.65 -15.61 3.11
C TYR A 195 15.33 -14.91 1.93
N GLU A 196 14.68 -13.93 1.29
CA GLU A 196 15.25 -13.15 0.19
C GLU A 196 16.42 -12.27 0.64
N THR A 197 16.45 -11.91 1.92
CA THR A 197 17.59 -11.18 2.53
C THR A 197 18.83 -12.08 2.69
N TRP A 198 18.64 -13.40 2.73
CA TRP A 198 19.72 -14.38 2.91
C TRP A 198 20.15 -14.99 1.58
N SER A 199 21.46 -15.02 1.31
CA SER A 199 21.96 -15.69 0.11
C SER A 199 21.79 -17.22 0.21
N GLN A 200 21.63 -17.90 -0.94
CA GLN A 200 21.51 -19.36 -0.97
C GLN A 200 22.72 -20.06 -0.32
N GLN A 201 23.93 -19.50 -0.51
CA GLN A 201 25.14 -19.98 0.16
C GLN A 201 25.08 -19.80 1.67
N TYR A 202 24.56 -18.67 2.17
CA TYR A 202 24.41 -18.43 3.60
C TYR A 202 23.42 -19.40 4.26
N ILE A 203 22.34 -19.76 3.57
CA ILE A 203 21.35 -20.73 4.06
C ILE A 203 21.93 -22.16 4.02
N ALA A 204 22.67 -22.49 2.96
CA ALA A 204 23.26 -23.82 2.77
C ALA A 204 24.48 -24.08 3.66
N ASP A 205 25.11 -23.04 4.20
CA ASP A 205 26.28 -23.18 5.06
C ASP A 205 25.92 -23.81 6.42
N GLY A 206 26.74 -24.75 6.89
CA GLY A 206 26.54 -25.41 8.19
C GLY A 206 25.53 -26.56 8.22
N SER A 207 24.99 -26.84 9.41
CA SER A 207 24.26 -28.08 9.70
C SER A 207 22.74 -27.96 9.43
N PRO A 208 22.03 -29.09 9.23
CA PRO A 208 20.57 -29.10 9.12
C PRO A 208 19.85 -28.48 10.33
N LEU A 209 20.48 -28.49 11.51
CA LEU A 209 19.97 -27.82 12.70
C LEU A 209 20.01 -26.29 12.54
N ARG A 210 21.08 -25.75 11.97
CA ARG A 210 21.21 -24.32 11.66
C ARG A 210 20.12 -23.87 10.68
N ALA A 211 19.87 -24.64 9.62
CA ALA A 211 18.79 -24.33 8.67
C ALA A 211 17.40 -24.29 9.32
N LYS A 212 17.11 -25.22 10.25
CA LYS A 212 15.86 -25.20 11.03
C LYS A 212 15.77 -23.99 11.97
N LEU A 213 16.87 -23.59 12.60
CA LEU A 213 16.92 -22.40 13.45
C LEU A 213 16.72 -21.11 12.62
N LEU A 214 17.30 -21.04 11.42
CA LEU A 214 17.07 -19.93 10.50
C LEU A 214 15.59 -19.86 10.07
N PHE A 215 14.96 -21.01 9.78
CA PHE A 215 13.52 -21.04 9.50
C PHE A 215 12.68 -20.54 10.70
N LEU A 216 12.98 -21.02 11.92
CA LEU A 216 12.27 -20.57 13.13
C LEU A 216 12.47 -19.09 13.40
N LEU A 217 13.67 -18.56 13.16
CA LEU A 217 13.94 -17.13 13.27
C LEU A 217 13.14 -16.33 12.24
N ALA A 218 13.10 -16.77 10.98
CA ALA A 218 12.29 -16.13 9.93
C ALA A 218 10.80 -16.19 10.24
N TRP A 219 10.33 -17.31 10.79
CA TRP A 219 8.95 -17.46 11.25
C TRP A 219 8.63 -16.54 12.43
N PHE A 220 9.52 -16.45 13.41
CA PHE A 220 9.36 -15.55 14.56
C PHE A 220 9.32 -14.08 14.14
N HIS A 221 10.15 -13.69 13.17
CA HIS A 221 10.15 -12.34 12.61
C HIS A 221 8.93 -12.03 11.72
N ALA A 222 8.22 -13.07 11.26
CA ALA A 222 7.09 -12.95 10.36
C ALA A 222 5.73 -12.87 11.05
N VAL A 223 5.67 -13.25 12.34
CA VAL A 223 4.51 -13.13 13.25
C VAL A 223 4.52 -11.74 13.89
#